data_AF-A0A099LDA2-F1
#
_entry.id   AF-A0A099LDA2-F1
#
_cell.length_a   1.000
_cell.length_b   1.000
_cell.length_c   1.000
_cell.angle_alpha   90.00
_cell.angle_beta   90.00
_cell.angle_gamma   90.00
#
_symmetry.space_group_name_H-M   'P 1'
#
loop_
_entity.id
_entity.type
_entity.pdbx_description
1 polymer ?
#
loop_
_entity_poly.entity_id
_entity_poly.type
_entity_poly.pdbx_seq_one_letter_code
_entity_poly.pdbx_strand_id
1 'polypeptide(L)'
;MIRAVNSNDIEAITQIYNYYVLNTIVTFETEPVSVQEVKVRVAGTAADFLPWLVAEDDDDNIVGISLPNPASIALHEKFAMKKVAHFEQAGRKFDHWVDVGYWQCLIPS
;
A
#
# COMPACT_ATOMS: atom_id res chain seq x y z
N MET A 1 -13.93 -2.10 -11.53
CA MET A 1 -13.34 -0.98 -12.32
C MET A 1 -12.14 -0.36 -11.59
N ILE A 2 -11.20 0.32 -12.27
CA ILE A 2 -10.17 1.17 -11.62
C ILE A 2 -10.53 2.64 -11.87
N ARG A 3 -10.60 3.46 -10.82
CA ARG A 3 -10.96 4.88 -10.90
C ARG A 3 -10.24 5.72 -9.84
N ALA A 4 -10.32 7.05 -9.97
CA ALA A 4 -9.84 7.96 -8.94
C ALA A 4 -10.64 7.82 -7.64
N VAL A 5 -9.94 7.98 -6.52
CA VAL A 5 -10.56 8.01 -5.19
C VAL A 5 -11.48 9.23 -5.04
N ASN A 6 -12.59 9.04 -4.34
CA ASN A 6 -13.49 10.12 -3.92
C ASN A 6 -13.77 10.04 -2.41
N SER A 7 -14.51 11.01 -1.87
CA SER A 7 -14.76 11.13 -0.42
C SER A 7 -15.49 9.93 0.19
N ASN A 8 -16.30 9.21 -0.59
CA ASN A 8 -17.08 8.06 -0.12
C ASN A 8 -16.20 6.82 0.07
N ASP A 9 -15.03 6.77 -0.56
CA ASP A 9 -14.11 5.62 -0.46
C ASP A 9 -13.27 5.66 0.83
N ILE A 10 -13.16 6.82 1.49
CA ILE A 10 -12.17 7.06 2.55
C ILE A 10 -12.38 6.13 3.75
N GLU A 11 -13.63 5.86 4.13
CA GLU A 11 -13.93 4.95 5.24
C GLU A 11 -13.51 3.52 4.93
N ALA A 12 -13.85 3.02 3.73
CA ALA A 12 -13.46 1.68 3.29
C ALA A 12 -11.93 1.54 3.17
N ILE A 13 -11.26 2.53 2.59
CA ILE A 13 -9.79 2.58 2.51
C ILE A 13 -9.17 2.52 3.91
N THR A 14 -9.71 3.32 4.84
CA THR A 14 -9.21 3.36 6.23
C THR A 14 -9.35 2.00 6.90
N GLN A 15 -10.49 1.32 6.72
CA GLN A 15 -10.73 0.00 7.29
C GLN A 15 -9.79 -1.06 6.70
N ILE A 16 -9.65 -1.10 5.37
CA ILE A 16 -8.75 -2.03 4.67
C ILE A 16 -7.31 -1.80 5.13
N TYR A 17 -6.86 -0.54 5.16
CA TYR A 17 -5.51 -0.21 5.54
C TYR A 17 -5.22 -0.56 7.02
N ASN A 18 -6.15 -0.26 7.94
CA ASN A 18 -6.01 -0.61 9.35
C ASN A 18 -6.00 -2.13 9.59
N TYR A 19 -6.67 -2.93 8.76
CA TYR A 19 -6.51 -4.37 8.79
C TYR A 19 -5.04 -4.77 8.55
N TYR A 20 -4.37 -4.17 7.57
CA TYR A 20 -2.96 -4.46 7.29
C TYR A 20 -2.02 -3.93 8.37
N VAL A 21 -2.32 -2.77 8.97
CA VAL A 21 -1.59 -2.23 10.14
C VAL A 21 -1.60 -3.24 11.28
N LEU A 22 -2.77 -3.80 11.62
CA LEU A 22 -2.92 -4.64 12.81
C LEU A 22 -2.58 -6.12 12.61
N ASN A 23 -2.63 -6.61 11.37
CA ASN A 23 -2.55 -8.06 11.11
C ASN A 23 -1.35 -8.48 10.23
N THR A 24 -0.58 -7.52 9.69
CA THR A 24 0.50 -7.85 8.73
C THR A 24 1.72 -6.92 8.85
N ILE A 25 2.80 -7.28 8.15
CA ILE A 25 4.05 -6.52 8.08
C ILE A 25 4.19 -5.69 6.79
N VAL A 26 3.13 -5.59 5.97
CA VAL A 26 3.18 -4.86 4.68
C VAL A 26 3.28 -3.34 4.86
N THR A 27 2.95 -2.85 6.06
CA THR A 27 3.13 -1.48 6.51
C THR A 27 3.85 -1.48 7.86
N PHE A 28 4.61 -0.43 8.13
CA PHE A 28 5.41 -0.26 9.35
C PHE A 28 4.68 0.50 10.45
N GLU A 29 3.50 1.06 10.16
CA GLU A 29 2.63 1.56 11.20
C GLU A 29 2.16 0.42 12.12
N THR A 30 2.10 0.70 13.42
CA THR A 30 1.69 -0.26 14.46
C THR A 30 0.32 0.07 15.05
N GLU A 31 -0.10 1.34 14.98
CA GLU A 31 -1.37 1.82 15.52
C GLU A 31 -2.32 2.21 14.38
N PRO A 32 -3.64 1.97 14.53
CA PRO A 32 -4.61 2.34 13.51
C PRO A 32 -4.62 3.84 13.22
N VAL A 33 -4.77 4.20 11.95
CA VAL A 33 -4.94 5.59 11.52
C VAL A 33 -6.42 5.98 11.54
N SER A 34 -6.68 7.27 11.74
CA SER A 34 -8.04 7.82 11.70
C SER A 34 -8.51 8.11 10.27
N VAL A 35 -9.84 8.13 10.06
CA VAL A 35 -10.46 8.55 8.79
C VAL A 35 -10.04 9.97 8.39
N GLN A 36 -9.89 10.87 9.37
CA GLN A 36 -9.45 12.25 9.11
C GLN A 36 -8.01 12.30 8.60
N GLU A 37 -7.13 11.46 9.15
CA GLU A 37 -5.75 11.37 8.70
C GLU A 37 -5.66 10.83 7.27
N VAL A 38 -6.40 9.77 6.95
CA VAL A 38 -6.47 9.24 5.58
C VAL A 38 -7.02 10.28 4.61
N LYS A 39 -8.03 11.06 5.01
CA LYS A 39 -8.56 12.17 4.22
C LYS A 39 -7.50 13.23 3.91
N VAL A 40 -6.66 13.58 4.89
CA VAL A 40 -5.54 14.52 4.69
C VAL A 40 -4.49 13.93 3.75
N ARG A 41 -4.16 12.64 3.88
CA ARG A 41 -3.21 11.94 2.98
C ARG A 41 -3.69 11.99 1.53
N VAL A 42 -4.97 11.67 1.28
CA VAL A 42 -5.58 11.71 -0.06
C VAL A 42 -5.57 13.13 -0.64
N ALA A 43 -5.91 14.14 0.15
CA ALA A 43 -5.87 15.53 -0.28
C ALA A 43 -4.44 16.01 -0.61
N GLY A 44 -3.44 15.56 0.16
CA GLY A 44 -2.02 15.86 -0.06
C GLY A 44 -1.51 15.34 -1.40
N THR A 45 -1.80 14.08 -1.74
CA THR A 45 -1.43 13.51 -3.06
C THR A 45 -2.02 14.27 -4.24
N ALA A 46 -3.26 14.76 -4.11
CA ALA A 46 -3.89 15.57 -5.15
C ALA A 46 -3.18 16.92 -5.33
N ALA A 47 -2.66 17.51 -4.24
CA ALA A 47 -1.89 18.75 -4.29
C ALA A 47 -0.55 18.58 -5.03
N ASP A 48 0.02 17.37 -5.02
CA ASP A 48 1.23 17.01 -5.77
C ASP A 48 0.95 16.54 -7.20
N PHE A 49 -0.31 16.69 -7.69
CA PHE A 49 -0.77 16.21 -8.99
C PHE A 49 -0.60 14.70 -9.22
N LEU A 50 -0.52 13.92 -8.14
CA LEU A 50 -0.41 12.46 -8.19
C LEU A 50 -1.79 11.81 -8.03
N PRO A 51 -2.17 10.87 -8.92
CA PRO A 51 -3.46 10.19 -8.80
C PRO A 51 -3.42 9.16 -7.67
N TRP A 52 -4.44 9.18 -6.80
CA TRP A 52 -4.75 8.05 -5.93
C TRP A 52 -5.91 7.26 -6.54
N LEU A 53 -5.66 6.00 -6.87
CA LEU A 53 -6.61 5.13 -7.54
C LEU A 53 -7.16 4.07 -6.58
N VAL A 54 -8.42 3.70 -6.80
CA VAL A 54 -9.07 2.55 -6.16
C VAL A 54 -9.49 1.56 -7.24
N ALA A 55 -9.53 0.28 -6.86
CA ALA A 55 -10.22 -0.74 -7.63
C ALA A 55 -11.54 -1.06 -6.91
N GLU A 56 -12.60 -1.24 -7.67
CA GLU A 56 -13.90 -1.71 -7.18
C GLU A 56 -14.37 -2.94 -7.95
N ASP A 57 -15.17 -3.80 -7.32
CA ASP A 57 -15.88 -4.89 -8.01
C ASP A 57 -17.18 -4.40 -8.66
N ASP A 58 -17.98 -5.32 -9.20
CA ASP A 58 -19.22 -4.99 -9.89
C ASP A 58 -20.34 -4.51 -8.94
N ASP A 59 -20.14 -4.66 -7.61
CA ASP A 59 -21.06 -4.26 -6.54
C ASP A 59 -20.58 -2.99 -5.81
N ASP A 60 -19.67 -2.22 -6.43
CA ASP A 60 -19.05 -0.99 -5.89
C ASP A 60 -18.23 -1.18 -4.60
N ASN A 61 -17.83 -2.42 -4.24
CA ASN A 61 -16.97 -2.64 -3.08
C ASN A 61 -15.52 -2.30 -3.43
N ILE A 62 -14.83 -1.57 -2.55
CA ILE A 62 -13.40 -1.32 -2.69
C ILE A 62 -12.63 -2.63 -2.50
N VAL A 63 -11.91 -3.03 -3.55
CA VAL A 63 -11.13 -4.27 -3.60
C VAL A 63 -9.64 -3.99 -3.75
N GLY A 64 -8.83 -4.81 -3.10
CA GLY A 64 -7.38 -4.73 -3.19
C GLY A 64 -6.74 -5.61 -2.13
N ILE A 65 -5.89 -6.54 -2.54
CA ILE A 65 -5.15 -7.39 -1.61
C ILE A 65 -3.66 -7.37 -1.89
N SER A 66 -2.85 -7.38 -0.83
CA SER A 66 -1.44 -7.75 -0.87
C SER A 66 -1.23 -8.90 0.12
N LEU A 67 -1.21 -10.14 -0.38
CA LEU A 67 -1.10 -11.35 0.43
C LEU A 67 -0.25 -12.41 -0.28
N PRO A 68 0.46 -13.24 0.49
CA PRO A 68 1.69 -12.86 1.18
C PRO A 68 2.73 -12.25 0.22
N ASN A 69 3.77 -11.60 0.77
CA ASN A 69 4.71 -10.78 -0.02
C ASN A 69 5.50 -11.50 -1.15
N PRO A 70 5.53 -12.86 -1.30
CA PRO A 70 6.01 -13.48 -2.55
C PRO A 70 5.23 -13.04 -3.79
N ALA A 71 3.92 -12.80 -3.68
CA ALA A 71 3.10 -12.33 -4.80
C ALA A 71 3.50 -10.92 -5.25
N SER A 72 3.87 -10.06 -4.29
CA SER A 72 4.37 -8.71 -4.57
C SER A 72 5.78 -8.76 -5.17
N ILE A 73 6.70 -9.60 -4.68
CA ILE A 73 8.01 -9.80 -5.35
C ILE A 73 7.80 -10.24 -6.81
N ALA A 74 6.98 -11.28 -7.03
CA ALA A 74 6.68 -11.78 -8.37
C ALA A 74 6.03 -10.71 -9.28
N LEU A 75 5.17 -9.86 -8.71
CA LEU A 75 4.58 -8.74 -9.42
C LEU A 75 5.64 -7.73 -9.88
N HIS A 76 6.54 -7.29 -8.98
CA HIS A 76 7.63 -6.37 -9.31
C HIS A 76 8.55 -6.95 -10.40
N GLU A 77 8.94 -8.21 -10.27
CA GLU A 77 9.81 -8.90 -11.24
C GLU A 77 9.12 -9.09 -12.60
N LYS A 78 7.80 -9.36 -12.62
CA LYS A 78 7.01 -9.44 -13.86
C LYS A 78 6.98 -8.11 -14.62
N PHE A 79 7.07 -6.98 -13.92
CA PHE A 79 7.21 -5.65 -14.52
C PHE A 79 8.68 -5.26 -14.78
N ALA A 80 9.59 -6.24 -14.84
CA ALA A 80 11.01 -6.07 -15.11
C ALA A 80 11.75 -5.17 -14.10
N MET A 81 11.17 -4.93 -12.92
CA MET A 81 11.86 -4.27 -11.82
C MET A 81 12.93 -5.20 -11.26
N LYS A 82 14.08 -4.65 -10.88
CA LYS A 82 15.20 -5.45 -10.34
C LYS A 82 15.34 -5.20 -8.85
N LYS A 83 15.59 -6.25 -8.07
CA LYS A 83 15.99 -6.10 -6.67
C LYS A 83 17.34 -5.38 -6.62
N VAL A 84 17.42 -4.27 -5.90
CA VAL A 84 18.63 -3.44 -5.78
C VAL A 84 19.18 -3.37 -4.36
N ALA A 85 18.37 -3.70 -3.34
CA ALA A 85 18.83 -3.78 -1.95
C ALA A 85 18.03 -4.82 -1.14
N HIS A 86 18.65 -5.30 -0.06
CA HIS A 86 18.04 -6.09 1.00
C HIS A 86 18.64 -5.66 2.33
N PHE A 87 17.80 -5.20 3.24
CA PHE A 87 18.14 -4.86 4.61
C PHE A 87 17.57 -5.92 5.55
N GLU A 88 18.45 -6.66 6.22
CA GLU A 88 18.05 -7.65 7.22
C GLU A 88 17.60 -6.93 8.50
N GLN A 89 16.51 -7.41 9.11
CA GLN A 89 16.01 -6.92 10.40
C GLN A 89 15.81 -5.38 10.45
N ALA A 90 15.38 -4.78 9.33
CA ALA A 90 15.24 -3.33 9.20
C ALA A 90 14.10 -2.73 10.03
N GLY A 91 13.13 -3.56 10.45
CA GLY A 91 12.03 -3.15 11.33
C GLY A 91 11.60 -4.25 12.29
N ARG A 92 10.83 -3.90 13.32
CA ARG A 92 10.26 -4.85 14.28
C ARG A 92 8.75 -4.63 14.39
N LYS A 93 7.96 -5.69 14.20
CA LYS A 93 6.50 -5.67 14.33
C LYS A 93 5.99 -7.03 14.80
N PHE A 94 4.96 -7.04 15.64
CA PHE A 94 4.44 -8.25 16.31
C PHE A 94 5.55 -9.05 17.01
N ASP A 95 6.50 -8.35 17.63
CA ASP A 95 7.70 -8.94 18.27
C ASP A 95 8.59 -9.80 17.35
N HIS A 96 8.46 -9.63 16.04
CA HIS A 96 9.34 -10.25 15.04
C HIS A 96 10.13 -9.20 14.27
N TRP A 97 11.37 -9.55 13.91
CA TRP A 97 12.17 -8.75 12.99
C TRP A 97 11.67 -8.95 11.55
N VAL A 98 11.68 -7.87 10.80
CA VAL A 98 11.18 -7.80 9.42
C VAL A 98 12.29 -7.30 8.51
N ASP A 99 12.57 -8.06 7.45
CA ASP A 99 13.47 -7.68 6.38
C ASP A 99 12.78 -6.75 5.37
N VAL A 100 13.56 -5.89 4.73
CA VAL A 100 13.09 -5.00 3.66
C VAL A 100 13.91 -5.20 2.41
N GLY A 101 13.26 -5.49 1.29
CA GLY A 101 13.88 -5.46 -0.03
C GLY A 101 13.41 -4.24 -0.83
N TYR A 102 14.31 -3.68 -1.64
CA TYR A 102 13.97 -2.62 -2.60
C TYR A 102 14.07 -3.17 -4.01
N TRP A 103 13.01 -2.96 -4.81
CA TRP A 103 13.00 -3.20 -6.25
C TRP A 103 12.91 -1.85 -6.98
N GLN A 104 13.66 -1.71 -8.07
CA GLN A 104 13.75 -0.48 -8.84
C GLN A 104 13.36 -0.73 -10.30
N CYS A 105 12.58 0.20 -10.85
CA CYS A 105 12.40 0.39 -12.29
C CYS A 105 13.05 1.72 -12.67
N LEU A 106 13.92 1.74 -13.67
CA LEU A 106 14.45 3.00 -14.21
C LEU A 106 13.47 3.51 -15.27
N ILE A 107 12.82 4.64 -14.98
CA ILE A 107 11.95 5.31 -15.95
C ILE A 107 12.84 6.22 -16.82
N PRO A 108 12.85 6.05 -18.15
CA PRO A 108 13.58 6.95 -19.04
C PRO A 108 13.07 8.38 -18.91
N SER A 109 13.99 9.34 -18.90
CA SER A 109 13.70 10.78 -18.92
C SER A 109 13.19 11.26 -20.29
#